data_AF-A0A1W9N5A5-F1
#
_entry.id   AF-A0A1W9N5A5-F1
#
_cell.length_a   1.000
_cell.length_b   1.000
_cell.length_c   1.000
_cell.angle_alpha   90.00
_cell.angle_beta   90.00
_cell.angle_gamma   90.00
#
_symmetry.space_group_name_H-M   'P 1'
#
loop_
_entity.id
_entity.type
_entity.pdbx_description
1 polymer ?
#
loop_
_entity_poly.entity_id
_entity_poly.type
_entity_poly.pdbx_seq_one_letter_code
_entity_poly.pdbx_strand_id
1 'polypeptide(L)'
;MRKKRNIVFDKTPYLFAAMLVVMMSAFGCSGEHEDYVSEREGRFIDSAVQGLSYISGGLTGVTDADGTFFYEKGKNVTFKLGNIVLGSATTVLTLNVNKAELAPAVLTLTPRDLVAAAKSDRDPQVTNILRFLQTLDDDANPDNGILLSESVREKAKKYSTGVDFSLSASEFETKTEPVIADLLGKERDMVSAVRAQNHFIRTKLQDILDKAVSENEVPGVALVAEVPCEGEDCVNGAMDGVTYSDGKFTWKLTSGYSNLETKTQMTANTRFRVASLTKTFVAMTVMQLVEEGKITLDDSVEQWFPGLIPNGENINIRQVVNHSSGLYNFYEVPSDWFFDFLFLRQDKWEPLELIELAVEEGPTFPPGAGWHYSNTNYVLLGMLIEEVTGNKWEDEIRNRFIKKYGLSDTIVTETGESNLEGPYAQNPTEGKYAHGYIDLYDVTGAMYGSKDKGLEDASTREPSAGSSSACMISSPENLCKWIKLIGEGSLFGKGYDFVNDTTVDPELYFPMNPATQCGPNLYKNLSNNMLIASGNFLGYDVGIVYDPNNRIPIAACTNRTLRSEDGQIKDIVIFDAITILGGGLPTAEKRTAEPEEISDHPGQGFITYIWDERFRIRVS
;
A
#
# COMPACT_ATOMS: atom_id res chain seq x y z
N MET A 1 -51.34 -9.17 41.55
CA MET A 1 -50.94 -9.71 42.86
C MET A 1 -49.43 -9.67 42.98
N ARG A 2 -48.90 -9.04 44.06
CA ARG A 2 -47.48 -9.05 44.55
C ARG A 2 -46.41 -8.45 43.61
N LYS A 3 -45.45 -7.62 44.02
CA LYS A 3 -45.14 -6.91 45.28
C LYS A 3 -44.11 -5.82 44.92
N LYS A 4 -44.33 -4.58 45.37
CA LYS A 4 -43.35 -3.47 45.34
C LYS A 4 -42.12 -3.80 46.20
N ARG A 5 -40.93 -3.40 45.73
CA ARG A 5 -39.80 -3.02 46.59
C ARG A 5 -39.20 -1.71 46.07
N ASN A 6 -39.42 -0.66 46.84
CA ASN A 6 -38.71 0.61 46.74
C ASN A 6 -37.35 0.44 47.39
N ILE A 7 -36.29 0.95 46.76
CA ILE A 7 -35.08 1.37 47.45
C ILE A 7 -34.85 2.84 47.10
N VAL A 8 -34.70 3.62 48.16
CA VAL A 8 -34.62 5.07 48.24
C VAL A 8 -33.18 5.50 47.94
N PHE A 9 -32.99 6.51 47.08
CA PHE A 9 -31.74 7.25 46.98
C PHE A 9 -31.77 8.38 48.00
N ASP A 10 -30.80 8.41 48.91
CA ASP A 10 -30.53 9.54 49.78
C ASP A 10 -29.17 10.16 49.43
N LYS A 11 -29.11 11.49 49.46
CA LYS A 11 -27.99 12.32 49.03
C LYS A 11 -27.21 12.82 50.25
N THR A 12 -25.87 12.78 50.11
CA THR A 12 -24.83 13.68 50.69
C THR A 12 -24.39 13.46 52.18
N PRO A 13 -23.21 13.97 52.66
CA PRO A 13 -21.80 13.91 52.17
C PRO A 13 -20.70 13.68 53.28
N TYR A 14 -19.42 13.65 52.86
CA TYR A 14 -18.15 13.88 53.60
C TYR A 14 -17.49 12.72 54.39
N LEU A 15 -16.19 12.50 54.08
CA LEU A 15 -15.00 12.54 54.94
C LEU A 15 -13.95 11.44 54.63
N PHE A 16 -12.70 11.90 54.46
CA PHE A 16 -11.41 11.19 54.31
C PHE A 16 -11.13 10.57 52.92
N ALA A 17 -10.08 10.93 52.15
CA ALA A 17 -8.85 11.64 52.47
C ALA A 17 -8.33 12.40 51.24
N ALA A 18 -8.21 13.73 51.38
CA ALA A 18 -7.40 14.60 50.55
C ALA A 18 -6.40 15.27 51.49
N MET A 19 -5.14 14.84 51.46
CA MET A 19 -4.01 15.55 52.08
C MET A 19 -2.70 14.94 51.54
N LEU A 20 -2.26 15.39 50.37
CA LEU A 20 -0.83 15.45 49.99
C LEU A 20 -0.60 16.21 48.67
N VAL A 21 -1.17 17.42 48.56
CA VAL A 21 -0.69 18.44 47.63
C VAL A 21 -0.79 19.77 48.37
N VAL A 22 0.33 20.50 48.45
CA VAL A 22 0.59 21.83 49.02
C VAL A 22 1.54 21.77 50.22
N MET A 23 2.85 21.80 49.92
CA MET A 23 3.87 22.61 50.59
C MET A 23 5.24 22.29 49.97
N MET A 24 5.69 23.14 49.04
CA MET A 24 7.02 23.78 49.03
C MET A 24 7.27 24.43 47.66
N SER A 25 6.63 25.57 47.45
CA SER A 25 7.07 26.62 46.54
C SER A 25 7.42 27.85 47.38
N ALA A 26 8.60 27.82 48.02
CA ALA A 26 9.26 29.00 48.58
C ALA A 26 10.69 28.67 49.06
N PHE A 27 11.60 28.41 48.12
CA PHE A 27 12.99 28.85 48.24
C PHE A 27 13.47 29.25 46.86
N GLY A 28 13.45 30.56 46.61
CA GLY A 28 14.24 31.14 45.53
C GLY A 28 15.71 31.03 45.90
N CYS A 29 16.44 30.23 45.14
CA CYS A 29 17.84 30.47 44.85
C CYS A 29 17.94 30.70 43.35
N SER A 30 18.47 31.85 42.96
CA SER A 30 18.88 32.16 41.60
C SER A 30 19.85 31.09 41.10
N GLY A 31 19.38 30.19 40.25
CA GLY A 31 20.17 29.27 39.46
C GLY A 31 19.94 29.59 37.99
N GLU A 32 21.03 29.81 37.27
CA GLU A 32 21.06 30.13 35.84
C GLU A 32 20.19 29.15 35.03
N HIS A 33 19.44 29.66 34.06
CA HIS A 33 18.79 28.83 33.05
C HIS A 33 19.88 28.11 32.26
N GLU A 34 20.18 26.85 32.63
CA GLU A 34 20.84 25.92 31.72
C GLU A 34 19.84 25.56 30.61
N ASP A 35 20.15 26.00 29.39
CA ASP A 35 19.49 25.54 28.18
C ASP A 35 19.60 24.01 28.13
N TYR A 36 18.50 23.31 28.41
CA TYR A 36 18.42 21.87 28.17
C TYR A 36 18.62 21.63 26.67
N VAL A 37 19.80 21.15 26.30
CA VAL A 37 20.07 20.58 24.97
C VAL A 37 19.08 19.42 24.80
N SER A 38 18.03 19.61 24.00
CA SER A 38 17.06 18.55 23.76
C SER A 38 17.67 17.53 22.81
N GLU A 39 18.46 16.61 23.36
CA GLU A 39 18.98 15.43 22.68
C GLU A 39 17.82 14.59 22.13
N ARG A 40 17.97 14.15 20.89
CA ARG A 40 17.01 13.28 20.20
C ARG A 40 17.74 12.16 19.49
N GLU A 41 17.04 11.05 19.33
CA GLU A 41 17.51 9.87 18.63
C GLU A 41 17.09 9.91 17.16
N GLY A 42 17.98 9.47 16.28
CA GLY A 42 17.73 9.24 14.86
C GLY A 42 18.44 7.99 14.36
N ARG A 43 18.13 7.56 13.13
CA ARG A 43 18.74 6.40 12.46
C ARG A 43 19.30 6.79 11.10
N PHE A 44 20.50 6.33 10.78
CA PHE A 44 21.12 6.52 9.46
C PHE A 44 21.03 5.23 8.62
N ILE A 45 20.30 5.27 7.51
CA ILE A 45 19.89 4.09 6.73
C ILE A 45 20.31 4.21 5.25
N ASP A 46 21.16 3.28 4.80
CA ASP A 46 21.13 2.67 3.46
C ASP A 46 20.61 1.24 3.65
N SER A 47 21.38 0.44 4.38
CA SER A 47 20.90 -0.39 5.51
C SER A 47 21.36 0.27 6.81
N ALA A 48 21.06 -0.29 7.98
CA ALA A 48 21.63 0.22 9.24
C ALA A 48 23.17 0.30 9.12
N VAL A 49 23.74 1.50 9.17
CA VAL A 49 25.19 1.70 9.02
C VAL A 49 25.84 1.83 10.39
N GLN A 50 26.60 0.81 10.78
CA GLN A 50 27.36 0.80 12.02
C GLN A 50 28.76 1.38 11.81
N GLY A 51 29.20 2.26 12.73
CA GLY A 51 30.57 2.76 12.74
C GLY A 51 30.80 4.13 12.10
N LEU A 52 29.75 4.84 11.67
CA LEU A 52 29.88 6.22 11.23
C LEU A 52 29.99 7.16 12.42
N SER A 53 31.01 8.01 12.42
CA SER A 53 31.09 9.10 13.41
C SER A 53 30.12 10.21 13.03
N TYR A 54 29.43 10.78 14.02
CA TYR A 54 28.51 11.91 13.81
C TYR A 54 28.85 13.09 14.71
N ILE A 55 28.48 14.29 14.24
CA ILE A 55 28.58 15.55 15.00
C ILE A 55 27.29 16.34 14.79
N SER A 56 26.63 16.75 15.88
CA SER A 56 25.45 17.60 15.87
C SER A 56 25.47 18.57 17.04
N GLY A 57 25.72 19.86 16.77
CA GLY A 57 25.97 20.81 17.85
C GLY A 57 27.18 20.39 18.69
N GLY A 58 26.97 20.21 19.99
CA GLY A 58 27.95 19.64 20.93
C GLY A 58 27.92 18.11 21.04
N LEU A 59 26.94 17.43 20.46
CA LEU A 59 26.85 15.97 20.47
C LEU A 59 27.78 15.34 19.44
N THR A 60 28.53 14.33 19.87
CA THR A 60 29.39 13.52 19.00
C THR A 60 29.31 12.06 19.41
N GLY A 61 29.34 11.15 18.44
CA GLY A 61 29.34 9.72 18.73
C GLY A 61 29.63 8.89 17.49
N VAL A 62 29.35 7.59 17.58
CA VAL A 62 29.46 6.63 16.49
C VAL A 62 28.14 5.88 16.38
N THR A 63 27.65 5.64 15.17
CA THR A 63 26.43 4.86 14.95
C THR A 63 26.58 3.42 15.43
N ASP A 64 25.54 2.90 16.06
CA ASP A 64 25.49 1.51 16.53
C ASP A 64 25.02 0.53 15.42
N ALA A 65 24.76 -0.72 15.79
CA ALA A 65 24.33 -1.77 14.87
C ALA A 65 22.99 -1.47 14.17
N ASP A 66 22.13 -0.65 14.76
CA ASP A 66 20.84 -0.26 14.20
C ASP A 66 20.91 1.05 13.41
N GLY A 67 22.13 1.61 13.26
CA GLY A 67 22.39 2.90 12.63
C GLY A 67 22.04 4.09 13.52
N THR A 68 21.81 3.87 14.81
CA THR A 68 21.30 4.88 15.74
C THR A 68 22.34 5.96 16.01
N PHE A 69 21.92 7.22 16.01
CA PHE A 69 22.74 8.38 16.39
C PHE A 69 21.93 9.37 17.23
N PHE A 70 22.63 10.26 17.94
CA PHE A 70 22.01 11.32 18.71
C PHE A 70 22.27 12.69 18.07
N TYR A 71 21.27 13.57 18.14
CA TYR A 71 21.35 14.91 17.56
C TYR A 71 20.67 15.97 18.42
N GLU A 72 21.13 17.20 18.25
CA GLU A 72 20.50 18.36 18.87
C GLU A 72 19.39 18.88 17.95
N LYS A 73 18.18 19.04 18.50
CA LYS A 73 17.03 19.53 17.75
C LYS A 73 17.36 20.86 17.04
N GLY A 74 17.18 20.89 15.71
CA GLY A 74 17.40 22.08 14.88
C GLY A 74 18.87 22.34 14.52
N LYS A 75 19.81 21.49 14.94
CA LYS A 75 21.20 21.51 14.46
C LYS A 75 21.38 20.48 13.36
N ASN A 76 22.21 20.78 12.37
CA ASN A 76 22.58 19.79 11.36
C ASN A 76 23.37 18.65 11.98
N VAL A 77 23.35 17.48 11.35
CA VAL A 77 24.19 16.33 11.71
C VAL A 77 25.17 16.10 10.56
N THR A 78 26.46 16.05 10.87
CA THR A 78 27.53 15.69 9.91
C THR A 78 27.96 14.25 10.15
N PHE A 79 27.94 13.41 9.12
CA PHE A 79 28.43 12.02 9.19
C PHE A 79 29.82 11.88 8.56
N LYS A 80 30.67 11.07 9.19
CA LYS A 80 32.07 10.87 8.81
C LYS A 80 32.50 9.42 8.99
N LEU A 81 33.47 8.99 8.18
CA LEU A 81 34.26 7.78 8.42
C LEU A 81 35.71 8.21 8.70
N GLY A 82 36.13 8.15 9.96
CA GLY A 82 37.41 8.74 10.37
C GLY A 82 37.44 10.24 10.05
N ASN A 83 38.34 10.67 9.15
CA ASN A 83 38.40 12.06 8.69
C ASN A 83 37.70 12.30 7.34
N ILE A 84 37.14 11.27 6.71
CA ILE A 84 36.38 11.37 5.46
C ILE A 84 34.97 11.87 5.79
N VAL A 85 34.57 13.01 5.22
CA VAL A 85 33.23 13.58 5.41
C VAL A 85 32.30 13.07 4.32
N LEU A 86 31.20 12.41 4.73
CA LEU A 86 30.18 11.94 3.79
C LEU A 86 29.22 13.09 3.41
N GLY A 87 28.87 13.92 4.38
CA GLY A 87 28.03 15.10 4.18
C GLY A 87 27.31 15.54 5.45
N SER A 88 26.32 16.41 5.31
CA SER A 88 25.53 16.93 6.42
C SER A 88 24.06 17.03 6.07
N ALA A 89 23.20 16.67 7.02
CA ALA A 89 21.75 16.71 6.87
C ALA A 89 21.09 17.64 7.90
N THR A 90 19.94 18.20 7.54
CA THR A 90 19.09 18.98 8.44
C THR A 90 18.26 18.05 9.33
N THR A 91 18.13 18.38 10.62
CA THR A 91 17.35 17.57 11.60
C THR A 91 15.91 18.05 11.79
N VAL A 92 15.40 18.83 10.83
CA VAL A 92 14.01 19.30 10.87
C VAL A 92 13.12 18.17 10.38
N LEU A 93 12.32 17.60 11.28
CA LEU A 93 11.21 16.73 10.89
C LEU A 93 10.19 17.58 10.12
N THR A 94 10.06 17.34 8.82
CA THR A 94 8.92 17.87 8.06
C THR A 94 7.70 17.06 8.49
N LEU A 95 7.03 17.51 9.55
CA LEU A 95 5.79 16.89 9.99
C LEU A 95 4.73 17.11 8.92
N ASN A 96 4.26 16.03 8.29
CA ASN A 96 2.96 16.07 7.64
C ASN A 96 1.93 16.40 8.73
N VAL A 97 1.23 17.52 8.55
CA VAL A 97 0.45 18.23 9.59
C VAL A 97 -0.72 17.41 10.17
N ASN A 98 -0.95 16.19 9.69
CA ASN A 98 -2.05 15.31 10.09
C ASN A 98 -1.63 14.13 11.00
N LYS A 99 -0.34 13.96 11.35
CA LYS A 99 0.15 12.84 12.19
C LYS A 99 0.73 13.27 13.56
N ALA A 100 0.34 14.43 14.08
CA ALA A 100 0.99 15.06 15.23
C ALA A 100 0.80 14.37 16.60
N GLU A 101 0.00 13.30 16.72
CA GLU A 101 -0.36 12.70 18.01
C GLU A 101 0.13 11.27 18.27
N LEU A 102 0.91 10.64 17.39
CA LEU A 102 1.40 9.26 17.60
C LEU A 102 2.92 9.18 17.64
N ALA A 103 3.48 9.00 18.86
CA ALA A 103 4.90 8.80 19.21
C ALA A 103 5.90 9.83 18.60
N PRO A 104 7.05 10.13 19.24
CA PRO A 104 8.04 10.95 18.57
C PRO A 104 8.60 10.15 17.39
N ALA A 105 8.22 10.53 16.16
CA ALA A 105 8.78 9.96 14.94
C ALA A 105 10.32 10.04 15.03
N VAL A 106 10.97 8.87 15.05
CA VAL A 106 12.43 8.77 15.01
C VAL A 106 12.91 9.36 13.69
N LEU A 107 13.90 10.25 13.74
CA LEU A 107 14.43 10.88 12.53
C LEU A 107 15.23 9.85 11.75
N THR A 108 14.72 9.40 10.60
CA THR A 108 15.49 8.60 9.64
C THR A 108 16.21 9.53 8.67
N LEU A 109 17.54 9.41 8.59
CA LEU A 109 18.38 10.04 7.59
C LEU A 109 18.98 8.98 6.67
N THR A 110 19.20 9.33 5.42
CA THR A 110 19.77 8.46 4.40
C THR A 110 20.95 9.15 3.70
N PRO A 111 21.77 8.43 2.91
CA PRO A 111 22.79 9.04 2.06
C PRO A 111 22.27 10.14 1.14
N ARG A 112 20.99 10.09 0.72
CA ARG A 112 20.36 11.19 -0.02
C ARG A 112 20.39 12.48 0.80
N ASP A 113 20.03 12.42 2.07
CA ASP A 113 19.84 13.60 2.92
C ASP A 113 21.15 14.33 3.23
N LEU A 114 22.30 13.66 3.00
CA LEU A 114 23.63 14.24 3.11
C LEU A 114 23.98 15.16 1.93
N VAL A 115 23.27 15.04 0.82
CA VAL A 115 23.53 15.78 -0.43
C VAL A 115 22.43 16.81 -0.64
N ALA A 116 22.63 18.03 -0.13
CA ALA A 116 21.62 19.09 -0.16
C ALA A 116 21.12 19.46 -1.58
N ALA A 117 21.93 19.25 -2.62
CA ALA A 117 21.58 19.52 -4.01
C ALA A 117 20.84 18.36 -4.71
N ALA A 118 20.78 17.17 -4.08
CA ALA A 118 20.21 15.97 -4.70
C ALA A 118 18.70 16.10 -4.88
N LYS A 119 18.27 15.97 -6.13
CA LYS A 119 16.85 16.04 -6.52
C LYS A 119 16.15 14.68 -6.45
N SER A 120 16.91 13.60 -6.44
CA SER A 120 16.42 12.22 -6.36
C SER A 120 17.42 11.32 -5.66
N ASP A 121 16.97 10.13 -5.27
CA ASP A 121 17.85 9.09 -4.70
C ASP A 121 18.92 8.61 -5.69
N ARG A 122 18.68 8.79 -7.00
CA ARG A 122 19.57 8.42 -8.11
C ARG A 122 20.62 9.49 -8.45
N ASP A 123 20.80 10.50 -7.60
CA ASP A 123 21.83 11.52 -7.81
C ASP A 123 23.24 10.88 -7.83
N PRO A 124 24.15 11.30 -8.73
CA PRO A 124 25.49 10.71 -8.83
C PRO A 124 26.30 10.78 -7.52
N GLN A 125 26.17 11.87 -6.76
CA GLN A 125 26.89 12.02 -5.50
C GLN A 125 26.32 11.08 -4.43
N VAL A 126 24.99 10.95 -4.37
CA VAL A 126 24.33 9.97 -3.49
C VAL A 126 24.78 8.55 -3.86
N THR A 127 24.81 8.24 -5.15
CA THR A 127 25.30 6.96 -5.69
C THR A 127 26.72 6.65 -5.21
N ASN A 128 27.64 7.61 -5.29
CA ASN A 128 29.02 7.40 -4.88
C ASN A 128 29.15 7.18 -3.36
N ILE A 129 28.32 7.85 -2.54
CA ILE A 129 28.27 7.59 -1.09
C ILE A 129 27.79 6.15 -0.82
N LEU A 130 26.72 5.72 -1.49
CA LEU A 130 26.20 4.35 -1.38
C LEU A 130 27.26 3.31 -1.77
N ARG A 131 27.87 3.47 -2.95
CA ARG A 131 28.94 2.58 -3.43
C ARG A 131 30.08 2.48 -2.43
N PHE A 132 30.52 3.61 -1.87
CA PHE A 132 31.60 3.65 -0.90
C PHE A 132 31.25 2.89 0.39
N LEU A 133 30.08 3.15 0.97
CA LEU A 133 29.65 2.48 2.20
C LEU A 133 29.47 0.98 2.00
N GLN A 134 28.73 0.58 0.96
CA GLN A 134 28.47 -0.83 0.67
C GLN A 134 29.75 -1.60 0.28
N THR A 135 30.73 -0.95 -0.35
CA THR A 135 32.02 -1.61 -0.64
C THR A 135 32.85 -1.82 0.63
N LEU A 136 32.75 -0.92 1.61
CA LEU A 136 33.51 -1.00 2.86
C LEU A 136 32.90 -1.93 3.91
N ASP A 137 31.69 -2.41 3.66
CA ASP A 137 31.02 -3.38 4.52
C ASP A 137 31.88 -4.63 4.77
N ASP A 138 32.03 -5.05 6.02
CA ASP A 138 33.06 -6.00 6.43
C ASP A 138 32.90 -7.36 5.73
N ASP A 139 31.68 -7.87 5.67
CA ASP A 139 31.32 -9.14 5.02
C ASP A 139 30.90 -9.00 3.54
N ALA A 140 30.80 -7.76 3.03
CA ALA A 140 30.33 -7.42 1.69
C ALA A 140 28.87 -7.85 1.40
N ASN A 141 28.03 -7.86 2.43
CA ASN A 141 26.62 -8.17 2.35
C ASN A 141 25.76 -7.07 3.01
N PRO A 142 25.50 -5.95 2.32
CA PRO A 142 24.80 -4.81 2.93
C PRO A 142 23.33 -5.12 3.32
N ASP A 143 22.76 -6.24 2.87
CA ASP A 143 21.40 -6.68 3.21
C ASP A 143 21.24 -7.00 4.72
N ASN A 144 22.33 -7.29 5.45
CA ASN A 144 22.31 -7.58 6.89
C ASN A 144 22.77 -6.40 7.77
N GLY A 145 22.91 -5.20 7.19
CA GLY A 145 23.54 -4.04 7.80
C GLY A 145 24.88 -3.73 7.15
N ILE A 146 25.41 -2.53 7.37
CA ILE A 146 26.73 -2.13 6.87
C ILE A 146 27.65 -1.94 8.07
N LEU A 147 28.62 -2.84 8.23
CA LEU A 147 29.58 -2.78 9.34
C LEU A 147 30.90 -2.13 8.91
N LEU A 148 31.12 -0.88 9.35
CA LEU A 148 32.40 -0.21 9.20
C LEU A 148 33.32 -0.57 10.38
N SER A 149 34.15 -1.60 10.20
CA SER A 149 35.01 -2.15 11.27
C SER A 149 35.95 -1.11 11.89
N GLU A 150 36.38 -1.33 13.13
CA GLU A 150 37.27 -0.41 13.84
C GLU A 150 38.58 -0.16 13.08
N SER A 151 39.15 -1.20 12.46
CA SER A 151 40.33 -1.10 11.60
C SER A 151 40.11 -0.13 10.43
N VAL A 152 38.95 -0.21 9.76
CA VAL A 152 38.58 0.71 8.67
C VAL A 152 38.45 2.13 9.21
N ARG A 153 37.76 2.33 10.34
CA ARG A 153 37.58 3.66 10.96
C ARG A 153 38.91 4.32 11.34
N GLU A 154 39.84 3.56 11.92
CA GLU A 154 41.16 4.05 12.33
C GLU A 154 42.02 4.44 11.12
N LYS A 155 42.03 3.61 10.06
CA LYS A 155 42.76 3.94 8.82
C LYS A 155 42.15 5.15 8.10
N ALA A 156 40.82 5.30 8.14
CA ALA A 156 40.13 6.43 7.53
C ALA A 156 40.51 7.78 8.14
N LYS A 157 41.10 7.83 9.34
CA LYS A 157 41.67 9.06 9.91
C LYS A 157 42.84 9.61 9.08
N LYS A 158 43.52 8.80 8.26
CA LYS A 158 44.59 9.27 7.36
C LYS A 158 44.05 10.13 6.22
N TYR A 159 42.78 9.95 5.86
CA TYR A 159 42.15 10.56 4.70
C TYR A 159 41.27 11.74 5.13
N SER A 160 41.86 12.92 5.28
CA SER A 160 41.12 14.19 5.46
C SER A 160 40.71 14.83 4.12
N THR A 161 41.43 14.48 3.06
CA THR A 161 41.16 14.81 1.66
C THR A 161 41.53 13.57 0.83
N GLY A 162 40.67 13.11 -0.08
CA GLY A 162 40.98 11.92 -0.88
C GLY A 162 39.78 11.13 -1.41
N VAL A 163 38.59 11.35 -0.86
CA VAL A 163 37.34 10.81 -1.41
C VAL A 163 36.45 11.98 -1.79
N ASP A 164 36.19 12.14 -3.08
CA ASP A 164 35.34 13.21 -3.63
C ASP A 164 34.09 12.56 -4.24
N PHE A 165 33.02 12.55 -3.47
CA PHE A 165 31.75 11.94 -3.89
C PHE A 165 31.09 12.68 -5.05
N SER A 166 31.51 13.91 -5.40
CA SER A 166 30.90 14.69 -6.49
C SER A 166 31.38 14.29 -7.89
N LEU A 167 32.40 13.43 -7.98
CA LEU A 167 32.96 12.95 -9.23
C LEU A 167 31.96 12.11 -10.04
N SER A 168 32.19 11.98 -11.35
CA SER A 168 31.46 11.00 -12.16
C SER A 168 31.74 9.58 -11.65
N ALA A 169 30.81 8.64 -11.87
CA ALA A 169 30.92 7.28 -11.33
C ALA A 169 32.24 6.57 -11.71
N SER A 170 32.70 6.75 -12.96
CA SER A 170 33.96 6.17 -13.44
C SER A 170 35.19 6.83 -12.82
N GLU A 171 35.19 8.18 -12.71
CA GLU A 171 36.31 8.89 -12.06
C GLU A 171 36.38 8.62 -10.56
N PHE A 172 35.21 8.51 -9.91
CA PHE A 172 35.11 8.18 -8.50
C PHE A 172 35.73 6.82 -8.21
N GLU A 173 35.37 5.81 -9.00
CA GLU A 173 35.89 4.45 -8.89
C GLU A 173 37.42 4.42 -9.04
N THR A 174 37.95 4.94 -10.15
CA THR A 174 39.40 4.96 -10.41
C THR A 174 40.19 5.67 -9.30
N LYS A 175 39.67 6.76 -8.72
CA LYS A 175 40.38 7.51 -7.67
C LYS A 175 40.22 6.92 -6.28
N THR A 176 39.14 6.18 -6.02
CA THR A 176 38.78 5.70 -4.68
C THR A 176 39.18 4.25 -4.44
N GLU A 177 39.34 3.43 -5.48
CA GLU A 177 39.82 2.04 -5.36
C GLU A 177 41.11 1.90 -4.53
N PRO A 178 42.18 2.72 -4.73
CA PRO A 178 43.37 2.63 -3.90
C PRO A 178 43.11 2.96 -2.42
N VAL A 179 42.15 3.86 -2.17
CA VAL A 179 41.73 4.23 -0.81
C VAL A 179 41.00 3.06 -0.17
N ILE A 180 40.05 2.43 -0.88
CA ILE A 180 39.32 1.25 -0.42
C ILE A 180 40.28 0.10 -0.11
N ALA A 181 41.26 -0.15 -0.98
CA ALA A 181 42.25 -1.20 -0.78
C ALA A 181 43.10 -0.98 0.49
N ASP A 182 43.53 0.26 0.76
CA ASP A 182 44.23 0.60 2.01
C ASP A 182 43.32 0.42 3.24
N LEU A 183 42.09 0.95 3.18
CA LEU A 183 41.12 0.87 4.27
C LEU A 183 40.83 -0.60 4.64
N LEU A 184 40.53 -1.44 3.67
CA LEU A 184 40.24 -2.86 3.89
C LEU A 184 41.50 -3.70 4.13
N GLY A 185 42.67 -3.21 3.71
CA GLY A 185 43.92 -3.99 3.75
C GLY A 185 43.96 -5.14 2.73
N LYS A 186 43.07 -5.12 1.74
CA LYS A 186 42.93 -6.09 0.65
C LYS A 186 42.29 -5.40 -0.55
N GLU A 187 42.54 -5.89 -1.76
CA GLU A 187 41.80 -5.44 -2.93
C GLU A 187 40.35 -5.92 -2.85
N ARG A 188 39.43 -5.04 -3.26
CA ARG A 188 38.01 -5.30 -3.38
C ARG A 188 37.47 -4.39 -4.47
N ASP A 189 36.78 -4.98 -5.43
CA ASP A 189 36.12 -4.23 -6.50
C ASP A 189 35.03 -3.34 -5.89
N MET A 190 34.91 -2.12 -6.42
CA MET A 190 33.87 -1.21 -5.96
C MET A 190 32.49 -1.75 -6.36
N VAL A 191 31.55 -1.71 -5.42
CA VAL A 191 30.14 -1.99 -5.73
C VAL A 191 29.69 -1.08 -6.86
N SER A 192 29.04 -1.63 -7.88
CA SER A 192 28.61 -0.86 -9.03
C SER A 192 27.50 0.14 -8.67
N ALA A 193 27.36 1.19 -9.48
CA ALA A 193 26.31 2.19 -9.30
C ALA A 193 24.91 1.58 -9.30
N VAL A 194 24.64 0.62 -10.21
CA VAL A 194 23.34 -0.04 -10.33
C VAL A 194 23.05 -0.90 -9.10
N ARG A 195 24.01 -1.71 -8.65
CA ARG A 195 23.84 -2.53 -7.44
C ARG A 195 23.60 -1.67 -6.20
N ALA A 196 24.40 -0.60 -6.04
CA ALA A 196 24.27 0.29 -4.89
C ALA A 196 22.91 1.00 -4.82
N GLN A 197 22.43 1.48 -5.96
CA GLN A 197 21.12 2.12 -6.07
C GLN A 197 19.96 1.16 -5.84
N ASN A 198 20.02 -0.04 -6.42
CA ASN A 198 18.97 -1.05 -6.24
C ASN A 198 18.87 -1.52 -4.79
N HIS A 199 20.00 -1.73 -4.11
CA HIS A 199 20.03 -2.01 -2.68
C HIS A 199 19.35 -0.89 -1.89
N PHE A 200 19.76 0.36 -2.10
CA PHE A 200 19.23 1.51 -1.37
C PHE A 200 17.72 1.69 -1.54
N ILE A 201 17.23 1.62 -2.77
CA ILE A 201 15.80 1.72 -3.07
C ILE A 201 15.04 0.55 -2.42
N ARG A 202 15.57 -0.67 -2.51
CA ARG A 202 14.96 -1.86 -1.89
C ARG A 202 14.89 -1.71 -0.37
N THR A 203 15.93 -1.20 0.29
CA THR A 203 15.89 -1.01 1.74
C THR A 203 14.90 0.06 2.17
N LYS A 204 14.77 1.16 1.41
CA LYS A 204 13.70 2.15 1.66
C LYS A 204 12.31 1.53 1.54
N LEU A 205 12.11 0.64 0.56
CA LEU A 205 10.85 -0.11 0.43
C LEU A 205 10.63 -1.08 1.60
N GLN A 206 11.67 -1.73 2.09
CA GLN A 206 11.56 -2.60 3.27
C GLN A 206 11.24 -1.78 4.54
N ASP A 207 11.85 -0.62 4.72
CA ASP A 207 11.60 0.27 5.87
C ASP A 207 10.14 0.71 5.98
N ILE A 208 9.48 1.05 4.86
CA ILE A 208 8.04 1.39 4.90
C ILE A 208 7.16 0.19 5.29
N LEU A 209 7.55 -1.02 4.91
CA LEU A 209 6.84 -2.25 5.30
C LEU A 209 7.04 -2.55 6.79
N ASP A 210 8.27 -2.46 7.28
CA ASP A 210 8.61 -2.68 8.69
C ASP A 210 7.98 -1.63 9.60
N LYS A 211 7.90 -0.38 9.12
CA LYS A 211 7.20 0.71 9.81
C LYS A 211 5.70 0.44 9.91
N ALA A 212 5.07 0.01 8.81
CA ALA A 212 3.64 -0.33 8.81
C ALA A 212 3.31 -1.43 9.86
N VAL A 213 4.21 -2.40 10.07
CA VAL A 213 4.02 -3.44 11.08
C VAL A 213 4.35 -2.94 12.49
N SER A 214 5.49 -2.28 12.68
CA SER A 214 5.96 -1.83 14.01
C SER A 214 5.12 -0.71 14.62
N GLU A 215 4.50 0.15 13.82
CA GLU A 215 3.53 1.15 14.25
C GLU A 215 2.12 0.55 14.51
N ASN A 216 1.98 -0.79 14.45
CA ASN A 216 0.73 -1.55 14.56
C ASN A 216 -0.34 -1.08 13.57
N GLU A 217 0.09 -0.54 12.41
CA GLU A 217 -0.82 -0.19 11.33
C GLU A 217 -1.38 -1.50 10.74
N VAL A 218 -0.55 -2.51 10.46
CA VAL A 218 -0.97 -3.83 9.94
C VAL A 218 -0.28 -5.01 10.64
N PRO A 219 -0.93 -6.18 10.76
CA PRO A 219 -0.28 -7.41 11.25
C PRO A 219 0.84 -7.92 10.34
N GLY A 220 0.66 -7.82 9.03
CA GLY A 220 1.64 -8.23 8.05
C GLY A 220 1.37 -7.64 6.66
N VAL A 221 2.45 -7.53 5.89
CA VAL A 221 2.45 -6.89 4.57
C VAL A 221 3.43 -7.61 3.65
N ALA A 222 3.05 -7.71 2.38
CA ALA A 222 3.89 -8.22 1.32
C ALA A 222 3.84 -7.29 0.12
N LEU A 223 5.00 -7.02 -0.48
CA LEU A 223 5.16 -6.20 -1.67
C LEU A 223 6.04 -6.94 -2.68
N VAL A 224 5.63 -6.94 -3.93
CA VAL A 224 6.42 -7.47 -5.05
C VAL A 224 6.54 -6.40 -6.13
N ALA A 225 7.75 -6.16 -6.62
CA ALA A 225 8.02 -5.27 -7.74
C ALA A 225 8.99 -5.92 -8.72
N GLU A 226 8.78 -5.73 -10.03
CA GLU A 226 9.80 -6.07 -11.03
C GLU A 226 10.50 -4.80 -11.52
N VAL A 227 11.80 -4.68 -11.24
CA VAL A 227 12.59 -3.50 -11.57
C VAL A 227 13.62 -3.86 -12.65
N PRO A 228 13.73 -3.07 -13.73
CA PRO A 228 14.76 -3.27 -14.73
C PRO A 228 16.17 -3.29 -14.13
N CYS A 229 17.01 -4.16 -14.65
CA CYS A 229 18.44 -4.15 -14.39
C CYS A 229 19.19 -4.08 -15.73
N GLU A 230 20.10 -3.12 -15.85
CA GLU A 230 20.98 -2.95 -17.01
C GLU A 230 22.44 -3.19 -16.61
N GLY A 231 23.20 -3.88 -17.46
CA GLY A 231 24.65 -4.09 -17.31
C GLY A 231 25.07 -5.50 -16.86
N GLU A 232 26.39 -5.72 -16.75
CA GLU A 232 26.98 -7.02 -16.38
C GLU A 232 26.68 -7.44 -14.92
N ASP A 233 26.27 -6.49 -14.08
CA ASP A 233 25.98 -6.72 -12.65
C ASP A 233 24.66 -7.45 -12.39
N CYS A 234 23.79 -7.55 -13.40
CA CYS A 234 22.48 -8.16 -13.25
C CYS A 234 22.53 -9.68 -13.01
N VAL A 235 23.66 -10.32 -13.33
CA VAL A 235 23.82 -11.77 -13.31
C VAL A 235 24.50 -12.27 -12.03
N ASN A 236 25.16 -11.39 -11.25
CA ASN A 236 26.09 -11.79 -10.18
C ASN A 236 25.73 -11.33 -8.75
N GLY A 237 24.50 -10.88 -8.50
CA GLY A 237 24.04 -10.49 -7.16
C GLY A 237 23.02 -11.47 -6.59
N ALA A 238 23.44 -12.41 -5.74
CA ALA A 238 22.52 -13.07 -4.82
C ALA A 238 22.17 -12.04 -3.72
N MET A 239 20.96 -11.49 -3.77
CA MET A 239 20.36 -10.70 -2.69
C MET A 239 19.13 -11.47 -2.20
N ASP A 240 18.94 -11.56 -0.88
CA ASP A 240 17.82 -12.31 -0.31
C ASP A 240 16.48 -11.72 -0.77
N GLY A 241 15.54 -12.58 -1.19
CA GLY A 241 14.26 -12.13 -1.73
C GLY A 241 14.33 -11.44 -3.12
N VAL A 242 15.46 -11.55 -3.82
CA VAL A 242 15.62 -11.07 -5.20
C VAL A 242 15.79 -12.24 -6.16
N THR A 243 15.01 -12.26 -7.24
CA THR A 243 15.27 -13.16 -8.38
C THR A 243 15.59 -12.34 -9.62
N TYR A 244 16.57 -12.78 -10.42
CA TYR A 244 16.88 -12.16 -11.69
C TYR A 244 16.44 -13.03 -12.86
N SER A 245 15.68 -12.45 -13.79
CA SER A 245 15.29 -13.09 -15.05
C SER A 245 15.01 -12.03 -16.12
N ASP A 246 15.39 -12.31 -17.36
CA ASP A 246 15.08 -11.47 -18.54
C ASP A 246 15.42 -9.98 -18.38
N GLY A 247 16.57 -9.65 -17.75
CA GLY A 247 17.00 -8.27 -17.56
C GLY A 247 16.25 -7.53 -16.44
N LYS A 248 15.54 -8.23 -15.55
CA LYS A 248 14.79 -7.63 -14.44
C LYS A 248 15.08 -8.33 -13.12
N PHE A 249 15.13 -7.55 -12.05
CA PHE A 249 15.04 -8.04 -10.68
C PHE A 249 13.59 -8.09 -10.24
N THR A 250 13.16 -9.20 -9.65
CA THR A 250 11.92 -9.29 -8.89
C THR A 250 12.26 -9.14 -7.42
N TRP A 251 11.82 -8.05 -6.79
CA TRP A 251 11.96 -7.84 -5.36
C TRP A 251 10.74 -8.39 -4.65
N LYS A 252 10.97 -9.23 -3.64
CA LYS A 252 9.96 -9.82 -2.77
C LYS A 252 10.22 -9.34 -1.36
N LEU A 253 9.45 -8.34 -0.92
CA LEU A 253 9.60 -7.69 0.38
C LEU A 253 8.42 -8.04 1.26
N THR A 254 8.68 -8.42 2.50
CA THR A 254 7.63 -8.78 3.46
C THR A 254 7.98 -8.31 4.85
N SER A 255 6.95 -8.08 5.67
CA SER A 255 7.11 -7.82 7.09
C SER A 255 5.91 -8.37 7.87
N GLY A 256 6.13 -8.71 9.13
CA GLY A 256 5.09 -9.18 10.04
C GLY A 256 4.56 -10.58 9.72
N TYR A 257 3.32 -10.82 10.12
CA TYR A 257 2.73 -12.16 10.18
C TYR A 257 1.52 -12.31 9.25
N SER A 258 1.45 -13.43 8.55
CA SER A 258 0.24 -13.85 7.83
C SER A 258 -0.83 -14.38 8.79
N ASN A 259 -0.44 -14.89 9.96
CA ASN A 259 -1.33 -15.33 11.03
C ASN A 259 -0.73 -14.94 12.40
N LEU A 260 -1.47 -14.13 13.17
CA LEU A 260 -1.07 -13.63 14.48
C LEU A 260 -1.10 -14.71 15.59
N GLU A 261 -2.00 -15.68 15.51
CA GLU A 261 -2.13 -16.76 16.50
C GLU A 261 -0.94 -17.72 16.42
N THR A 262 -0.64 -18.22 15.22
CA THR A 262 0.46 -19.16 14.99
C THR A 262 1.81 -18.46 14.81
N LYS A 263 1.81 -17.13 14.67
CA LYS A 263 2.99 -16.32 14.30
C LYS A 263 3.64 -16.79 13.00
N THR A 264 2.83 -17.23 12.03
CA THR A 264 3.33 -17.59 10.70
C THR A 264 3.81 -16.34 9.97
N GLN A 265 5.05 -16.37 9.47
CA GLN A 265 5.68 -15.24 8.78
C GLN A 265 4.99 -14.92 7.47
N MET A 266 4.91 -13.63 7.13
CA MET A 266 4.42 -13.18 5.83
C MET A 266 5.42 -13.52 4.72
N THR A 267 4.94 -14.03 3.58
CA THR A 267 5.76 -14.35 2.40
C THR A 267 5.18 -13.74 1.13
N ALA A 268 5.98 -13.54 0.08
CA ALA A 268 5.50 -13.01 -1.20
C ALA A 268 4.53 -13.95 -1.96
N ASN A 269 4.50 -15.24 -1.56
CA ASN A 269 3.57 -16.24 -2.09
C ASN A 269 2.36 -16.46 -1.16
N THR A 270 2.28 -15.69 -0.06
CA THR A 270 1.08 -15.67 0.77
C THR A 270 -0.08 -15.15 -0.06
N ARG A 271 -1.21 -15.86 0.04
CA ARG A 271 -2.45 -15.64 -0.69
C ARG A 271 -3.37 -14.78 0.14
N PHE A 272 -3.98 -13.80 -0.51
CA PHE A 272 -4.89 -12.82 0.06
C PHE A 272 -6.20 -12.88 -0.70
N ARG A 273 -7.32 -12.59 -0.03
CA ARG A 273 -8.53 -12.17 -0.76
C ARG A 273 -8.18 -10.87 -1.47
N VAL A 274 -8.38 -10.81 -2.78
CA VAL A 274 -7.93 -9.66 -3.59
C VAL A 274 -9.03 -8.65 -3.88
N ALA A 275 -10.20 -8.83 -3.26
CA ALA A 275 -11.27 -7.85 -3.28
C ALA A 275 -11.55 -7.37 -4.73
N SER A 276 -11.75 -6.07 -4.90
CA SER A 276 -12.02 -5.41 -6.18
C SER A 276 -10.97 -5.63 -7.27
N LEU A 277 -9.78 -6.18 -7.00
CA LEU A 277 -8.89 -6.61 -8.09
C LEU A 277 -9.50 -7.75 -8.92
N THR A 278 -10.46 -8.50 -8.38
CA THR A 278 -11.32 -9.45 -9.13
C THR A 278 -11.92 -8.80 -10.38
N LYS A 279 -12.36 -7.53 -10.28
CA LYS A 279 -12.95 -6.78 -11.38
C LYS A 279 -12.02 -6.64 -12.56
N THR A 280 -10.72 -6.52 -12.34
CA THR A 280 -9.75 -6.43 -13.44
C THR A 280 -9.73 -7.71 -14.27
N PHE A 281 -9.85 -8.90 -13.65
CA PHE A 281 -9.96 -10.16 -14.38
C PHE A 281 -11.28 -10.27 -15.15
N VAL A 282 -12.40 -9.91 -14.52
CA VAL A 282 -13.73 -9.90 -15.16
C VAL A 282 -13.75 -8.94 -16.35
N ALA A 283 -13.22 -7.73 -16.17
CA ALA A 283 -13.17 -6.73 -17.23
C ALA A 283 -12.28 -7.20 -18.39
N MET A 284 -11.12 -7.79 -18.12
CA MET A 284 -10.26 -8.33 -19.19
C MET A 284 -10.94 -9.50 -19.93
N THR A 285 -11.76 -10.32 -19.26
CA THR A 285 -12.60 -11.33 -19.95
C THR A 285 -13.60 -10.66 -20.89
N VAL A 286 -14.33 -9.65 -20.42
CA VAL A 286 -15.28 -8.87 -21.24
C VAL A 286 -14.57 -8.26 -22.45
N MET A 287 -13.40 -7.66 -22.26
CA MET A 287 -12.60 -7.09 -23.34
C MET A 287 -12.12 -8.16 -24.35
N GLN A 288 -11.82 -9.39 -23.91
CA GLN A 288 -11.50 -10.50 -24.83
C GLN A 288 -12.73 -10.94 -25.62
N LEU A 289 -13.92 -10.96 -25.00
CA LEU A 289 -15.17 -11.26 -25.70
C LEU A 289 -15.52 -10.19 -26.76
N VAL A 290 -15.22 -8.92 -26.48
CA VAL A 290 -15.29 -7.82 -27.46
C VAL A 290 -14.27 -8.04 -28.60
N GLU A 291 -13.03 -8.41 -28.25
CA GLU A 291 -11.99 -8.72 -29.25
C GLU A 291 -12.41 -9.87 -30.18
N GLU A 292 -13.01 -10.92 -29.60
CA GLU A 292 -13.58 -12.09 -30.28
C GLU A 292 -14.84 -11.77 -31.12
N GLY A 293 -15.40 -10.56 -30.99
CA GLY A 293 -16.61 -10.14 -31.68
C GLY A 293 -17.88 -10.83 -31.19
N LYS A 294 -17.87 -11.37 -29.97
CA LYS A 294 -19.03 -12.03 -29.36
C LYS A 294 -20.03 -11.03 -28.76
N ILE A 295 -19.52 -9.90 -28.31
CA ILE A 295 -20.28 -8.76 -27.79
C ILE A 295 -19.67 -7.46 -28.32
N THR A 296 -20.41 -6.36 -28.23
CA THR A 296 -19.86 -5.02 -28.43
C THR A 296 -20.00 -4.18 -27.16
N LEU A 297 -19.14 -3.18 -27.00
CA LEU A 297 -19.23 -2.24 -25.88
C LEU A 297 -20.51 -1.37 -25.96
N ASP A 298 -21.11 -1.26 -27.13
CA ASP A 298 -22.35 -0.51 -27.37
C ASP A 298 -23.62 -1.35 -27.19
N ASP A 299 -23.49 -2.66 -26.95
CA ASP A 299 -24.63 -3.51 -26.64
C ASP A 299 -25.34 -2.98 -25.39
N SER A 300 -26.66 -2.88 -25.43
CA SER A 300 -27.46 -2.48 -24.26
C SER A 300 -27.57 -3.62 -23.24
N VAL A 301 -27.73 -3.29 -21.97
CA VAL A 301 -28.03 -4.25 -20.90
C VAL A 301 -29.34 -4.99 -21.19
N GLU A 302 -30.36 -4.30 -21.72
CA GLU A 302 -31.66 -4.91 -22.07
C GLU A 302 -31.56 -5.99 -23.15
N GLN A 303 -30.58 -5.91 -24.05
CA GLN A 303 -30.34 -6.94 -25.07
C GLN A 303 -29.95 -8.28 -24.44
N TRP A 304 -29.15 -8.23 -23.38
CA TRP A 304 -28.60 -9.42 -22.71
C TRP A 304 -29.47 -9.87 -21.53
N PHE A 305 -30.14 -8.94 -20.85
CA PHE A 305 -30.96 -9.20 -19.67
C PHE A 305 -32.32 -8.49 -19.75
N PRO A 306 -33.24 -8.92 -20.63
CA PRO A 306 -34.51 -8.25 -20.83
C PRO A 306 -35.33 -8.12 -19.54
N GLY A 307 -35.67 -6.88 -19.17
CA GLY A 307 -36.49 -6.57 -18.01
C GLY A 307 -35.82 -6.75 -16.64
N LEU A 308 -34.53 -7.09 -16.59
CA LEU A 308 -33.80 -7.23 -15.32
C LEU A 308 -33.50 -5.86 -14.69
N ILE A 309 -33.06 -4.90 -15.51
CA ILE A 309 -32.65 -3.57 -15.07
C ILE A 309 -33.63 -2.54 -15.66
N PRO A 310 -34.30 -1.73 -14.82
CA PRO A 310 -35.10 -0.62 -15.33
C PRO A 310 -34.26 0.32 -16.21
N ASN A 311 -34.79 0.69 -17.38
CA ASN A 311 -34.08 1.55 -18.34
C ASN A 311 -32.79 0.91 -18.91
N GLY A 312 -32.69 -0.43 -18.89
CA GLY A 312 -31.54 -1.18 -19.39
C GLY A 312 -31.24 -0.97 -20.88
N GLU A 313 -32.22 -0.49 -21.67
CA GLU A 313 -32.05 -0.17 -23.08
C GLU A 313 -31.14 1.04 -23.31
N ASN A 314 -30.99 1.90 -22.28
CA ASN A 314 -30.15 3.10 -22.31
C ASN A 314 -28.83 2.93 -21.54
N ILE A 315 -28.58 1.75 -20.97
CA ILE A 315 -27.32 1.40 -20.31
C ILE A 315 -26.56 0.47 -21.24
N ASN A 316 -25.36 0.84 -21.70
CA ASN A 316 -24.53 -0.03 -22.54
C ASN A 316 -23.41 -0.71 -21.74
N ILE A 317 -22.81 -1.77 -22.31
CA ILE A 317 -21.74 -2.52 -21.64
C ILE A 317 -20.53 -1.64 -21.32
N ARG A 318 -20.20 -0.66 -22.17
CA ARG A 318 -19.14 0.33 -21.90
C ARG A 318 -19.35 1.05 -20.57
N GLN A 319 -20.57 1.55 -20.34
CA GLN A 319 -20.95 2.26 -19.12
C GLN A 319 -20.90 1.36 -17.88
N VAL A 320 -21.25 0.07 -18.04
CA VAL A 320 -21.11 -0.92 -16.97
C VAL A 320 -19.63 -1.14 -16.63
N VAL A 321 -18.79 -1.35 -17.65
CA VAL A 321 -17.33 -1.58 -17.50
C VAL A 321 -16.63 -0.41 -16.82
N ASN A 322 -16.99 0.84 -17.15
CA ASN A 322 -16.28 2.04 -16.68
C ASN A 322 -16.96 2.79 -15.51
N HIS A 323 -17.99 2.19 -14.91
CA HIS A 323 -18.74 2.77 -13.79
C HIS A 323 -19.55 4.04 -14.09
N SER A 324 -19.96 4.24 -15.34
CA SER A 324 -20.87 5.32 -15.75
C SER A 324 -22.31 4.85 -16.03
N SER A 325 -22.68 3.63 -15.63
CA SER A 325 -24.03 3.07 -15.82
C SER A 325 -25.13 3.77 -15.02
N GLY A 326 -24.78 4.35 -13.86
CA GLY A 326 -25.75 4.87 -12.89
C GLY A 326 -26.41 3.78 -12.03
N LEU A 327 -25.98 2.52 -12.13
CA LEU A 327 -26.49 1.44 -11.28
C LEU A 327 -26.05 1.64 -9.83
N TYR A 328 -27.03 1.60 -8.92
CA TYR A 328 -26.77 1.69 -7.49
C TYR A 328 -25.80 0.60 -7.03
N ASN A 329 -24.95 0.90 -6.06
CA ASN A 329 -24.01 -0.06 -5.51
C ASN A 329 -24.70 -0.84 -4.38
N PHE A 330 -24.88 -2.16 -4.51
CA PHE A 330 -25.58 -2.95 -3.48
C PHE A 330 -24.90 -2.88 -2.09
N TYR A 331 -23.59 -2.57 -2.03
CA TYR A 331 -22.89 -2.33 -0.76
C TYR A 331 -23.30 -1.04 -0.04
N GLU A 332 -24.00 -0.13 -0.72
CA GLU A 332 -24.47 1.16 -0.21
C GLU A 332 -25.97 1.15 0.13
N VAL A 333 -26.62 -0.02 0.06
CA VAL A 333 -28.04 -0.16 0.40
C VAL A 333 -28.22 0.14 1.89
N PRO A 334 -29.06 1.12 2.28
CA PRO A 334 -29.25 1.50 3.68
C PRO A 334 -30.12 0.47 4.41
N SER A 335 -29.57 -0.64 4.92
CA SER A 335 -30.40 -1.65 5.59
C SER A 335 -29.67 -2.67 6.48
N ASP A 336 -30.47 -3.54 7.11
CA ASP A 336 -30.09 -4.77 7.82
C ASP A 336 -29.19 -5.70 6.97
N TRP A 337 -29.18 -5.55 5.64
CA TRP A 337 -28.32 -6.35 4.74
C TRP A 337 -26.84 -6.27 5.09
N PHE A 338 -26.32 -5.07 5.39
CA PHE A 338 -24.89 -4.92 5.73
C PHE A 338 -24.57 -5.57 7.08
N PHE A 339 -25.52 -5.52 8.02
CA PHE A 339 -25.41 -6.23 9.29
C PHE A 339 -25.47 -7.75 9.07
N ASP A 340 -26.35 -8.23 8.20
CA ASP A 340 -26.44 -9.65 7.83
C ASP A 340 -25.16 -10.14 7.14
N PHE A 341 -24.64 -9.37 6.20
CA PHE A 341 -23.36 -9.60 5.53
C PHE A 341 -22.18 -9.67 6.51
N LEU A 342 -22.14 -8.77 7.50
CA LEU A 342 -21.03 -8.72 8.48
C LEU A 342 -21.14 -9.75 9.61
N PHE A 343 -22.35 -10.10 10.04
CA PHE A 343 -22.58 -10.76 11.32
C PHE A 343 -23.52 -11.97 11.32
N LEU A 344 -24.49 -12.08 10.40
CA LEU A 344 -25.59 -13.06 10.56
C LEU A 344 -25.69 -14.12 9.46
N ARG A 345 -25.42 -13.79 8.19
CA ARG A 345 -25.64 -14.72 7.08
C ARG A 345 -24.38 -15.58 6.84
N GLN A 346 -24.45 -16.85 7.24
CA GLN A 346 -23.51 -17.89 6.80
C GLN A 346 -23.92 -18.52 5.46
N ASP A 347 -25.06 -18.11 4.90
CA ASP A 347 -25.58 -18.61 3.63
C ASP A 347 -25.02 -17.82 2.44
N LYS A 348 -24.91 -18.51 1.29
CA LYS A 348 -24.43 -18.01 0.01
C LYS A 348 -25.35 -16.91 -0.55
N TRP A 349 -24.78 -15.80 -1.01
CA TRP A 349 -25.47 -14.80 -1.83
C TRP A 349 -25.45 -15.21 -3.30
N GLU A 350 -26.61 -15.19 -3.96
CA GLU A 350 -26.69 -15.40 -5.41
C GLU A 350 -26.53 -14.07 -6.18
N PRO A 351 -25.89 -14.05 -7.35
CA PRO A 351 -25.68 -12.82 -8.13
C PRO A 351 -26.94 -12.01 -8.38
N LEU A 352 -28.05 -12.70 -8.69
CA LEU A 352 -29.33 -12.04 -8.95
C LEU A 352 -29.89 -11.32 -7.71
N GLU A 353 -29.74 -11.90 -6.52
CA GLU A 353 -30.16 -11.27 -5.26
C GLU A 353 -29.41 -9.93 -5.06
N LEU A 354 -28.11 -9.90 -5.39
CA LEU A 354 -27.30 -8.69 -5.27
C LEU A 354 -27.70 -7.60 -6.27
N ILE A 355 -28.11 -8.00 -7.49
CA ILE A 355 -28.64 -7.06 -8.49
C ILE A 355 -29.99 -6.51 -8.04
N GLU A 356 -30.89 -7.36 -7.54
CA GLU A 356 -32.22 -6.96 -7.08
C GLU A 356 -32.14 -5.92 -5.95
N LEU A 357 -31.23 -6.10 -4.99
CA LEU A 357 -30.98 -5.11 -3.93
C LEU A 357 -30.63 -3.72 -4.47
N ALA A 358 -29.79 -3.66 -5.51
CA ALA A 358 -29.43 -2.39 -6.15
C ALA A 358 -30.58 -1.79 -6.98
N VAL A 359 -31.37 -2.64 -7.63
CA VAL A 359 -32.52 -2.20 -8.44
C VAL A 359 -33.63 -1.59 -7.56
N GLU A 360 -33.83 -2.11 -6.34
CA GLU A 360 -34.82 -1.59 -5.39
C GLU A 360 -34.57 -0.14 -4.97
N GLU A 361 -33.31 0.28 -4.85
CA GLU A 361 -32.93 1.66 -4.51
C GLU A 361 -33.11 2.65 -5.69
N GLY A 362 -33.08 2.14 -6.93
CA GLY A 362 -33.15 2.94 -8.15
C GLY A 362 -31.80 3.54 -8.58
N PRO A 363 -31.73 4.21 -9.75
CA PRO A 363 -30.47 4.67 -10.32
C PRO A 363 -29.87 5.84 -9.52
N THR A 364 -28.54 5.82 -9.34
CA THR A 364 -27.78 6.94 -8.75
C THR A 364 -27.81 8.18 -9.63
N PHE A 365 -27.76 7.99 -10.97
CA PHE A 365 -27.83 9.05 -11.98
C PHE A 365 -28.22 8.48 -13.36
N PRO A 366 -28.58 9.31 -14.35
CA PRO A 366 -28.86 8.84 -15.71
C PRO A 366 -27.63 8.22 -16.40
N PRO A 367 -27.76 7.14 -17.19
CA PRO A 367 -26.61 6.45 -17.80
C PRO A 367 -25.70 7.40 -18.60
N GLY A 368 -24.39 7.34 -18.32
CA GLY A 368 -23.36 8.19 -18.94
C GLY A 368 -23.29 9.63 -18.40
N ALA A 369 -24.22 10.07 -17.55
CA ALA A 369 -24.24 11.45 -17.04
C ALA A 369 -23.25 11.71 -15.90
N GLY A 370 -22.64 10.66 -15.34
CA GLY A 370 -21.71 10.76 -14.22
C GLY A 370 -20.91 9.49 -14.01
N TRP A 371 -20.14 9.48 -12.92
CA TRP A 371 -19.34 8.34 -12.50
C TRP A 371 -19.65 8.00 -11.05
N HIS A 372 -19.96 6.74 -10.78
CA HIS A 372 -20.06 6.22 -9.41
C HIS A 372 -19.68 4.76 -9.41
N TYR A 373 -18.70 4.43 -8.57
CA TYR A 373 -18.26 3.06 -8.43
C TYR A 373 -19.41 2.17 -7.95
N SER A 374 -19.57 1.02 -8.60
CA SER A 374 -20.67 0.11 -8.29
C SER A 374 -20.22 -1.34 -8.44
N ASN A 375 -20.34 -2.12 -7.36
CA ASN A 375 -20.08 -3.56 -7.42
C ASN A 375 -21.14 -4.28 -8.26
N THR A 376 -22.37 -3.75 -8.29
CA THR A 376 -23.50 -4.22 -9.11
C THR A 376 -23.11 -4.33 -10.58
N ASN A 377 -22.34 -3.36 -11.11
CA ASN A 377 -21.83 -3.42 -12.48
C ASN A 377 -21.04 -4.70 -12.74
N TYR A 378 -20.17 -5.08 -11.81
CA TYR A 378 -19.27 -6.22 -12.01
C TYR A 378 -19.91 -7.57 -11.68
N VAL A 379 -20.95 -7.58 -10.85
CA VAL A 379 -21.87 -8.73 -10.74
C VAL A 379 -22.57 -8.95 -12.08
N LEU A 380 -23.11 -7.89 -12.68
CA LEU A 380 -23.77 -7.95 -13.99
C LEU A 380 -22.81 -8.39 -15.11
N LEU A 381 -21.55 -7.93 -15.10
CA LEU A 381 -20.54 -8.40 -16.07
C LEU A 381 -20.16 -9.87 -15.87
N GLY A 382 -20.20 -10.38 -14.63
CA GLY A 382 -20.07 -11.81 -14.36
C GLY A 382 -21.17 -12.60 -15.04
N MET A 383 -22.43 -12.21 -14.84
CA MET A 383 -23.59 -12.80 -15.51
C MET A 383 -23.50 -12.69 -17.03
N LEU A 384 -22.96 -11.58 -17.56
CA LEU A 384 -22.81 -11.38 -19.01
C LEU A 384 -21.81 -12.38 -19.61
N ILE A 385 -20.70 -12.62 -18.93
CA ILE A 385 -19.73 -13.63 -19.37
C ILE A 385 -20.41 -15.00 -19.46
N GLU A 386 -21.22 -15.36 -18.47
CA GLU A 386 -21.95 -16.63 -18.48
C GLU A 386 -22.96 -16.72 -19.61
N GLU A 387 -23.76 -15.66 -19.82
CA GLU A 387 -24.76 -15.63 -20.88
C GLU A 387 -24.13 -15.73 -22.28
N VAL A 388 -23.03 -15.01 -22.51
CA VAL A 388 -22.34 -14.98 -23.81
C VAL A 388 -21.63 -16.30 -24.11
N THR A 389 -21.07 -16.96 -23.10
CA THR A 389 -20.19 -18.12 -23.29
C THR A 389 -20.86 -19.46 -23.03
N GLY A 390 -21.93 -19.48 -22.23
CA GLY A 390 -22.53 -20.69 -21.68
C GLY A 390 -21.68 -21.37 -20.59
N ASN A 391 -20.56 -20.76 -20.19
CA ASN A 391 -19.64 -21.27 -19.17
C ASN A 391 -19.70 -20.39 -17.92
N LYS A 392 -19.33 -20.93 -16.76
CA LYS A 392 -19.16 -20.12 -15.55
C LYS A 392 -18.09 -19.05 -15.76
N TRP A 393 -18.30 -17.84 -15.23
CA TRP A 393 -17.30 -16.75 -15.36
C TRP A 393 -15.95 -17.13 -14.71
N GLU A 394 -15.98 -17.94 -13.65
CA GLU A 394 -14.79 -18.51 -13.00
C GLU A 394 -13.98 -19.37 -13.98
N ASP A 395 -14.67 -20.20 -14.77
CA ASP A 395 -14.04 -21.09 -15.75
C ASP A 395 -13.38 -20.29 -16.89
N GLU A 396 -14.05 -19.25 -17.37
CA GLU A 396 -13.51 -18.36 -18.39
C GLU A 396 -12.23 -17.67 -17.90
N ILE A 397 -12.23 -17.06 -16.71
CA ILE A 397 -11.02 -16.46 -16.12
C ILE A 397 -9.91 -17.51 -15.92
N ARG A 398 -10.26 -18.68 -15.39
CA ARG A 398 -9.31 -19.75 -15.11
C ARG A 398 -8.60 -20.21 -16.38
N ASN A 399 -9.34 -20.39 -17.46
CA ASN A 399 -8.80 -20.91 -18.71
C ASN A 399 -8.11 -19.82 -19.55
N ARG A 400 -8.67 -18.62 -19.61
CA ARG A 400 -8.13 -17.49 -20.39
C ARG A 400 -6.86 -16.91 -19.78
N PHE A 401 -6.81 -16.81 -18.45
CA PHE A 401 -5.76 -16.08 -17.76
C PHE A 401 -4.92 -16.97 -16.85
N ILE A 402 -5.55 -17.61 -15.85
CA ILE A 402 -4.81 -18.28 -14.76
C ILE A 402 -3.91 -19.39 -15.29
N LYS A 403 -4.46 -20.32 -16.07
CA LYS A 403 -3.68 -21.43 -16.67
C LYS A 403 -2.72 -20.93 -17.74
N LYS A 404 -3.17 -20.04 -18.63
CA LYS A 404 -2.40 -19.59 -19.79
C LYS A 404 -1.14 -18.81 -19.40
N TYR A 405 -1.24 -17.94 -18.40
CA TYR A 405 -0.13 -17.09 -17.96
C TYR A 405 0.52 -17.61 -16.68
N GLY A 406 0.18 -18.81 -16.21
CA GLY A 406 0.82 -19.45 -15.06
C GLY A 406 0.66 -18.65 -13.77
N LEU A 407 -0.55 -18.19 -13.46
CA LEU A 407 -0.87 -17.50 -12.21
C LEU A 407 -1.22 -18.54 -11.12
N SER A 408 -0.27 -19.37 -10.72
CA SER A 408 -0.50 -20.58 -9.92
C SER A 408 -1.09 -20.36 -8.52
N ASP A 409 -0.82 -19.21 -7.91
CA ASP A 409 -1.39 -18.78 -6.63
C ASP A 409 -2.70 -17.97 -6.76
N THR A 410 -3.26 -17.83 -7.97
CA THR A 410 -4.54 -17.14 -8.21
C THR A 410 -5.68 -18.14 -8.28
N ILE A 411 -6.74 -17.89 -7.53
CA ILE A 411 -7.88 -18.78 -7.38
C ILE A 411 -9.15 -17.98 -7.59
N VAL A 412 -10.00 -18.47 -8.49
CA VAL A 412 -11.41 -18.13 -8.57
C VAL A 412 -12.16 -19.02 -7.60
N THR A 413 -12.71 -18.43 -6.54
CA THR A 413 -13.55 -19.13 -5.56
C THR A 413 -14.94 -19.30 -6.16
N GLU A 414 -15.52 -20.49 -6.09
CA GLU A 414 -16.92 -20.65 -6.48
C GLU A 414 -17.81 -19.99 -5.42
N THR A 415 -18.90 -19.38 -5.87
CA THR A 415 -19.83 -18.67 -4.98
C THR A 415 -20.34 -19.64 -3.89
N GLY A 416 -20.17 -19.29 -2.60
CA GLY A 416 -20.57 -20.09 -1.43
C GLY A 416 -19.44 -20.89 -0.75
N GLU A 417 -18.20 -20.75 -1.20
CA GLU A 417 -17.04 -21.36 -0.57
C GLU A 417 -16.44 -20.43 0.50
N SER A 418 -17.03 -20.43 1.70
CA SER A 418 -16.52 -19.71 2.90
C SER A 418 -15.27 -20.33 3.49
N ASN A 419 -15.11 -21.65 3.35
CA ASN A 419 -14.08 -22.36 4.07
C ASN A 419 -12.73 -22.26 3.35
N LEU A 420 -11.94 -21.25 3.74
CA LEU A 420 -10.51 -21.19 3.40
C LEU A 420 -9.73 -22.38 4.01
N GLU A 421 -10.29 -23.09 5.00
CA GLU A 421 -9.79 -24.36 5.56
C GLU A 421 -10.34 -25.63 4.84
N GLY A 422 -11.16 -25.44 3.80
CA GLY A 422 -11.75 -26.50 2.96
C GLY A 422 -10.82 -26.97 1.82
N PRO A 423 -11.32 -27.46 0.67
CA PRO A 423 -10.47 -27.93 -0.44
C PRO A 423 -9.39 -26.92 -0.92
N TYR A 424 -9.56 -25.62 -0.61
CA TYR A 424 -8.58 -24.56 -0.87
C TYR A 424 -7.44 -24.47 0.16
N ALA A 425 -7.63 -25.02 1.37
CA ALA A 425 -6.58 -25.31 2.36
C ALA A 425 -6.05 -26.74 2.29
N GLN A 426 -6.79 -27.67 1.66
CA GLN A 426 -6.36 -29.07 1.53
C GLN A 426 -5.20 -29.29 0.54
N ASN A 427 -4.42 -28.25 0.25
CA ASN A 427 -3.01 -28.43 0.01
C ASN A 427 -2.22 -27.93 1.24
N PRO A 428 -2.01 -28.79 2.26
CA PRO A 428 -1.30 -28.50 3.50
C PRO A 428 0.22 -28.40 3.26
N THR A 429 0.62 -27.52 2.33
CA THR A 429 1.87 -26.81 2.53
C THR A 429 1.52 -25.61 3.39
N GLU A 430 1.63 -25.83 4.70
CA GLU A 430 1.61 -24.87 5.80
C GLU A 430 1.64 -23.38 5.38
N GLY A 431 0.67 -22.58 5.85
CA GLY A 431 0.87 -21.14 6.02
C GLY A 431 0.78 -20.24 4.79
N LYS A 432 0.25 -20.71 3.65
CA LYS A 432 0.16 -19.89 2.42
C LYS A 432 -1.02 -18.93 2.34
N TYR A 433 -1.99 -18.90 3.27
CA TYR A 433 -3.08 -17.90 3.25
C TYR A 433 -2.90 -16.91 4.39
N ALA A 434 -3.05 -15.62 4.10
CA ALA A 434 -3.11 -14.59 5.12
C ALA A 434 -4.47 -14.62 5.82
N HIS A 435 -4.44 -14.59 7.14
CA HIS A 435 -5.61 -14.29 7.95
C HIS A 435 -5.88 -12.79 7.88
N GLY A 436 -7.11 -12.40 7.57
CA GLY A 436 -7.53 -11.01 7.47
C GLY A 436 -8.03 -10.50 8.81
N TYR A 437 -7.55 -9.34 9.23
CA TYR A 437 -7.88 -8.75 10.52
C TYR A 437 -8.66 -7.45 10.37
N ILE A 438 -9.74 -7.31 11.12
CA ILE A 438 -10.54 -6.09 11.18
C ILE A 438 -10.56 -5.53 12.59
N ASP A 439 -10.61 -4.21 12.71
CA ASP A 439 -11.15 -3.58 13.92
C ASP A 439 -12.63 -3.26 13.63
N LEU A 440 -13.55 -3.80 14.44
CA LEU A 440 -14.98 -3.53 14.25
C LEU A 440 -15.30 -2.04 14.41
N TYR A 441 -14.54 -1.30 15.20
CA TYR A 441 -14.70 0.15 15.31
C TYR A 441 -14.28 0.84 14.01
N ASP A 442 -13.19 0.39 13.37
CA ASP A 442 -12.79 0.90 12.05
C ASP A 442 -13.89 0.60 11.00
N VAL A 443 -14.53 -0.57 11.07
CA VAL A 443 -15.53 -0.97 10.06
C VAL A 443 -16.92 -0.37 10.30
N THR A 444 -17.35 -0.26 11.56
CA THR A 444 -18.75 0.06 11.92
C THR A 444 -18.91 1.28 12.81
N GLY A 445 -17.80 1.96 13.16
CA GLY A 445 -17.79 2.98 14.18
C GLY A 445 -18.27 2.46 15.53
N ALA A 446 -18.85 3.35 16.33
CA ALA A 446 -19.42 3.00 17.63
C ALA A 446 -20.71 2.16 17.57
N MET A 447 -21.21 1.85 16.36
CA MET A 447 -22.47 1.10 16.18
C MET A 447 -22.32 -0.36 16.62
N TYR A 448 -21.23 -1.01 16.20
CA TYR A 448 -20.91 -2.40 16.58
C TYR A 448 -19.47 -2.59 17.08
N GLY A 449 -18.64 -1.55 17.00
CA GLY A 449 -17.25 -1.55 17.46
C GLY A 449 -17.03 -0.82 18.79
N SER A 450 -15.86 -1.07 19.39
CA SER A 450 -15.33 -0.30 20.51
C SER A 450 -13.84 -0.08 20.28
N LYS A 451 -13.32 1.12 20.55
CA LYS A 451 -11.89 1.45 20.43
C LYS A 451 -10.98 0.52 21.27
N ASP A 452 -11.53 -0.15 22.27
CA ASP A 452 -10.78 -1.02 23.18
C ASP A 452 -10.81 -2.51 22.77
N LYS A 453 -11.57 -2.88 21.73
CA LYS A 453 -11.81 -4.30 21.38
C LYS A 453 -10.62 -4.95 20.66
N GLY A 454 -9.83 -4.15 19.93
CA GLY A 454 -8.69 -4.61 19.16
C GLY A 454 -9.09 -5.40 17.91
N LEU A 455 -8.09 -6.05 17.30
CA LEU A 455 -8.27 -6.78 16.04
C LEU A 455 -9.04 -8.10 16.23
N GLU A 456 -10.00 -8.33 15.33
CA GLU A 456 -10.75 -9.58 15.18
C GLU A 456 -10.34 -10.27 13.87
N ASP A 457 -10.17 -11.59 13.92
CA ASP A 457 -9.95 -12.41 12.72
C ASP A 457 -11.25 -12.49 11.91
N ALA A 458 -11.16 -12.15 10.62
CA ALA A 458 -12.25 -12.12 9.65
C ALA A 458 -12.11 -13.12 8.51
N SER A 459 -11.10 -13.99 8.57
CA SER A 459 -10.70 -14.86 7.47
C SER A 459 -11.78 -15.86 7.05
N THR A 460 -12.58 -16.31 8.02
CA THR A 460 -13.65 -17.30 7.84
C THR A 460 -14.99 -16.70 7.43
N ARG A 461 -15.10 -15.36 7.30
CA ARG A 461 -16.33 -14.71 6.85
C ARG A 461 -16.63 -15.08 5.38
N GLU A 462 -17.91 -15.33 5.09
CA GLU A 462 -18.41 -15.80 3.80
C GLU A 462 -18.20 -14.74 2.70
N PRO A 463 -17.42 -15.04 1.65
CA PRO A 463 -17.06 -14.04 0.65
C PRO A 463 -18.13 -13.81 -0.41
N SER A 464 -19.15 -14.66 -0.57
CA SER A 464 -20.06 -14.66 -1.74
C SER A 464 -20.74 -13.33 -2.07
N ALA A 465 -20.93 -12.42 -1.12
CA ALA A 465 -21.39 -11.05 -1.42
C ALA A 465 -20.42 -10.26 -2.32
N GLY A 466 -19.16 -10.70 -2.43
CA GLY A 466 -18.21 -10.21 -3.40
C GLY A 466 -18.52 -10.66 -4.83
N SER A 467 -19.10 -11.85 -5.04
CA SER A 467 -19.29 -12.50 -6.34
C SER A 467 -18.13 -12.24 -7.35
N SER A 468 -18.44 -12.04 -8.63
CA SER A 468 -17.51 -11.60 -9.68
C SER A 468 -16.97 -10.18 -9.48
N SER A 469 -17.38 -9.46 -8.43
CA SER A 469 -16.86 -8.14 -8.10
C SER A 469 -15.67 -8.19 -7.13
N ALA A 470 -15.55 -9.21 -6.26
CA ALA A 470 -14.57 -9.16 -5.17
C ALA A 470 -14.05 -10.50 -4.60
N CYS A 471 -14.50 -11.66 -5.07
CA CYS A 471 -14.24 -12.92 -4.36
C CYS A 471 -12.88 -13.60 -4.63
N MET A 472 -12.11 -13.19 -5.64
CA MET A 472 -10.90 -13.92 -6.00
C MET A 472 -9.83 -13.86 -4.90
N ILE A 473 -8.93 -14.84 -4.97
CA ILE A 473 -7.72 -14.92 -4.16
C ILE A 473 -6.50 -14.87 -5.08
N SER A 474 -5.42 -14.23 -4.63
CA SER A 474 -4.14 -14.24 -5.34
C SER A 474 -2.99 -13.96 -4.38
N SER A 475 -1.75 -14.08 -4.87
CA SER A 475 -0.54 -13.65 -4.17
C SER A 475 -0.02 -12.32 -4.75
N PRO A 476 0.75 -11.53 -3.98
CA PRO A 476 1.45 -10.36 -4.48
C PRO A 476 2.26 -10.65 -5.75
N GLU A 477 2.95 -11.80 -5.82
CA GLU A 477 3.73 -12.20 -6.99
C GLU A 477 2.86 -12.35 -8.25
N ASN A 478 1.73 -13.03 -8.15
CA ASN A 478 0.80 -13.19 -9.27
C ASN A 478 0.11 -11.88 -9.65
N LEU A 479 -0.21 -11.03 -8.68
CA LEU A 479 -0.79 -9.71 -8.90
C LEU A 479 0.19 -8.78 -9.62
N CYS A 480 1.47 -8.82 -9.26
CA CYS A 480 2.53 -8.09 -9.94
C CYS A 480 2.66 -8.55 -11.40
N LYS A 481 2.64 -9.87 -11.63
CA LYS A 481 2.60 -10.43 -12.99
C LYS A 481 1.33 -10.03 -13.75
N TRP A 482 0.18 -9.99 -13.08
CA TRP A 482 -1.10 -9.63 -13.69
C TRP A 482 -1.12 -8.20 -14.20
N ILE A 483 -0.71 -7.22 -13.38
CA ILE A 483 -0.70 -5.82 -13.77
C ILE A 483 0.32 -5.53 -14.87
N LYS A 484 1.45 -6.28 -14.89
CA LYS A 484 2.40 -6.28 -16.00
C LYS A 484 1.75 -6.75 -17.31
N LEU A 485 1.03 -7.87 -17.30
CA LEU A 485 0.39 -8.40 -18.51
C LEU A 485 -0.62 -7.43 -19.11
N ILE A 486 -1.37 -6.72 -18.25
CA ILE A 486 -2.29 -5.65 -18.67
C ILE A 486 -1.50 -4.47 -19.25
N GLY A 487 -0.53 -3.94 -18.50
CA GLY A 487 0.25 -2.77 -18.89
C GLY A 487 1.08 -2.97 -20.17
N GLU A 488 1.54 -4.20 -20.42
CA GLU A 488 2.27 -4.59 -21.63
C GLU A 488 1.34 -5.07 -22.77
N GLY A 489 0.01 -5.01 -22.60
CA GLY A 489 -0.97 -5.39 -23.62
C GLY A 489 -0.94 -6.87 -24.03
N SER A 490 -0.31 -7.73 -23.23
CA SER A 490 0.02 -9.13 -23.57
C SER A 490 -1.17 -10.10 -23.46
N LEU A 491 -2.32 -9.58 -23.04
CA LEU A 491 -3.57 -10.33 -22.88
C LEU A 491 -4.39 -10.44 -24.19
N PHE A 492 -4.07 -9.64 -25.21
CA PHE A 492 -4.90 -9.45 -26.41
C PHE A 492 -4.12 -9.70 -27.70
N GLY A 493 -4.75 -10.29 -28.70
CA GLY A 493 -4.15 -10.55 -30.01
C GLY A 493 -4.04 -9.30 -30.90
N LYS A 494 -4.94 -8.33 -30.71
CA LYS A 494 -5.02 -7.04 -31.40
C LYS A 494 -4.12 -5.97 -30.80
N GLY A 495 -3.42 -6.27 -29.69
CA GLY A 495 -2.50 -5.33 -29.04
C GLY A 495 -3.21 -4.17 -28.36
N TYR A 496 -4.22 -4.45 -27.53
CA TYR A 496 -4.85 -3.42 -26.69
C TYR A 496 -3.81 -2.75 -25.78
N ASP A 497 -3.77 -1.42 -25.85
CA ASP A 497 -2.90 -0.55 -25.09
C ASP A 497 -3.79 0.28 -24.15
N PHE A 498 -3.96 -0.24 -22.93
CA PHE A 498 -4.69 0.46 -21.86
C PHE A 498 -3.89 1.61 -21.25
N VAL A 499 -2.59 1.72 -21.57
CA VAL A 499 -1.68 2.75 -21.07
C VAL A 499 -1.77 4.01 -21.91
N ASN A 500 -1.86 3.91 -23.23
CA ASN A 500 -1.90 5.07 -24.13
C ASN A 500 -3.25 5.28 -24.81
N ASP A 501 -4.20 4.38 -24.57
CA ASP A 501 -5.54 4.33 -25.16
C ASP A 501 -5.55 4.30 -26.70
N THR A 502 -4.44 3.91 -27.33
CA THR A 502 -4.27 4.02 -28.78
C THR A 502 -5.02 2.96 -29.57
N THR A 503 -5.36 1.84 -28.93
CA THR A 503 -5.97 0.67 -29.56
C THR A 503 -7.21 0.16 -28.82
N VAL A 504 -7.60 0.84 -27.74
CA VAL A 504 -8.88 0.62 -27.07
C VAL A 504 -9.88 1.68 -27.53
N ASP A 505 -11.14 1.47 -27.18
CA ASP A 505 -12.17 2.45 -27.48
C ASP A 505 -11.93 3.77 -26.70
N PRO A 506 -11.99 4.95 -27.34
CA PRO A 506 -11.71 6.23 -26.71
C PRO A 506 -12.67 6.60 -25.56
N GLU A 507 -13.88 6.02 -25.53
CA GLU A 507 -14.86 6.25 -24.47
C GLU A 507 -14.79 5.16 -23.37
N LEU A 508 -13.84 4.23 -23.47
CA LEU A 508 -13.69 3.17 -22.47
C LEU A 508 -13.28 3.73 -21.10
N TYR A 509 -12.45 4.77 -21.06
CA TYR A 509 -12.04 5.44 -19.82
C TYR A 509 -12.91 6.67 -19.56
N PHE A 510 -13.66 6.63 -18.46
CA PHE A 510 -14.50 7.72 -18.03
C PHE A 510 -13.72 8.72 -17.14
N PRO A 511 -13.81 10.04 -17.38
CA PRO A 511 -13.17 11.04 -16.54
C PRO A 511 -13.87 11.17 -15.18
N MET A 512 -13.18 10.79 -14.11
CA MET A 512 -13.68 10.95 -12.74
C MET A 512 -13.46 12.38 -12.24
N ASN A 513 -12.29 12.93 -12.55
CA ASN A 513 -11.86 14.27 -12.20
C ASN A 513 -10.73 14.70 -13.17
N PRO A 514 -10.21 15.94 -13.09
CA PRO A 514 -9.17 16.42 -14.03
C PRO A 514 -7.85 15.62 -14.01
N ALA A 515 -7.57 14.86 -12.96
CA ALA A 515 -6.32 14.11 -12.79
C ALA A 515 -6.46 12.60 -13.02
N THR A 516 -7.69 12.06 -12.99
CA THR A 516 -7.92 10.60 -12.98
C THR A 516 -9.08 10.20 -13.90
N GLN A 517 -8.85 9.14 -14.67
CA GLN A 517 -9.88 8.42 -15.41
C GLN A 517 -10.02 6.99 -14.88
N CYS A 518 -11.20 6.39 -15.04
CA CYS A 518 -11.44 4.99 -14.72
C CYS A 518 -12.06 4.27 -15.91
N GLY A 519 -11.49 3.11 -16.24
CA GLY A 519 -11.97 2.25 -17.32
C GLY A 519 -12.35 0.87 -16.77
N PRO A 520 -11.80 -0.23 -17.31
CA PRO A 520 -12.02 -1.63 -16.88
C PRO A 520 -11.59 -1.97 -15.43
N ASN A 521 -12.08 -1.22 -14.44
CA ASN A 521 -11.61 -1.15 -13.05
C ASN A 521 -10.09 -0.89 -12.96
N LEU A 522 -9.59 -0.08 -13.89
CA LEU A 522 -8.24 0.45 -13.90
C LEU A 522 -8.34 1.96 -13.83
N TYR A 523 -7.67 2.54 -12.84
CA TYR A 523 -7.52 3.97 -12.68
C TYR A 523 -6.26 4.44 -13.39
N LYS A 524 -6.42 5.47 -14.21
CA LYS A 524 -5.33 6.05 -14.96
C LYS A 524 -5.01 7.43 -14.39
N ASN A 525 -3.79 7.59 -13.93
CA ASN A 525 -3.30 8.88 -13.47
C ASN A 525 -2.78 9.69 -14.64
N LEU A 526 -3.43 10.80 -14.97
CA LEU A 526 -3.13 11.57 -16.17
C LEU A 526 -1.83 12.39 -16.07
N SER A 527 -1.28 12.57 -14.87
CA SER A 527 -0.04 13.34 -14.67
C SER A 527 1.23 12.54 -15.01
N ASN A 528 1.19 11.23 -14.79
CA ASN A 528 2.36 10.34 -14.91
C ASN A 528 2.06 9.07 -15.73
N ASN A 529 0.83 8.93 -16.22
CA ASN A 529 0.32 7.81 -17.01
C ASN A 529 0.29 6.45 -16.28
N MET A 530 0.35 6.43 -14.95
CA MET A 530 0.31 5.17 -14.20
C MET A 530 -1.07 4.51 -14.31
N LEU A 531 -1.05 3.18 -14.45
CA LEU A 531 -2.24 2.33 -14.28
C LEU A 531 -2.28 1.78 -12.86
N ILE A 532 -3.42 1.93 -12.20
CA ILE A 532 -3.60 1.62 -10.79
C ILE A 532 -4.90 0.84 -10.62
N ALA A 533 -4.89 -0.19 -9.78
CA ALA A 533 -6.11 -0.78 -9.24
C ALA A 533 -5.89 -1.16 -7.79
N SER A 534 -6.95 -1.05 -6.99
CA SER A 534 -6.93 -1.45 -5.59
C SER A 534 -8.22 -2.18 -5.23
N GLY A 535 -8.19 -2.85 -4.10
CA GLY A 535 -9.35 -3.50 -3.54
C GLY A 535 -9.21 -3.65 -2.04
N ASN A 536 -10.34 -3.51 -1.35
CA ASN A 536 -10.47 -3.72 0.07
C ASN A 536 -11.62 -4.71 0.32
N PHE A 537 -11.39 -5.69 1.18
CA PHE A 537 -12.43 -6.63 1.60
C PHE A 537 -12.10 -7.16 2.98
N LEU A 538 -12.93 -6.82 3.98
CA LEU A 538 -12.92 -7.37 5.35
C LEU A 538 -11.56 -7.88 5.86
N GLY A 539 -10.63 -6.95 6.11
CA GLY A 539 -9.32 -7.28 6.68
C GLY A 539 -8.26 -7.60 5.63
N TYR A 540 -8.49 -7.23 4.38
CA TYR A 540 -7.53 -7.34 3.30
C TYR A 540 -7.56 -6.06 2.48
N ASP A 541 -6.41 -5.38 2.38
CA ASP A 541 -6.22 -4.26 1.45
C ASP A 541 -5.11 -4.63 0.47
N VAL A 542 -5.42 -4.54 -0.81
CA VAL A 542 -4.54 -4.93 -1.91
C VAL A 542 -4.48 -3.84 -2.97
N GLY A 543 -3.34 -3.72 -3.63
CA GLY A 543 -3.19 -2.81 -4.75
C GLY A 543 -2.16 -3.30 -5.76
N ILE A 544 -2.35 -2.87 -7.00
CA ILE A 544 -1.46 -3.11 -8.12
C ILE A 544 -1.25 -1.83 -8.90
N VAL A 545 -0.02 -1.64 -9.38
CA VAL A 545 0.39 -0.46 -10.15
C VAL A 545 1.27 -0.90 -11.30
N TYR A 546 1.10 -0.28 -12.46
CA TYR A 546 2.06 -0.33 -13.55
C TYR A 546 2.54 1.08 -13.87
N ASP A 547 3.85 1.30 -13.71
CA ASP A 547 4.54 2.46 -14.25
C ASP A 547 4.97 2.16 -15.69
N PRO A 548 4.30 2.75 -16.70
CA PRO A 548 4.65 2.49 -18.08
C PRO A 548 5.97 3.14 -18.53
N ASN A 549 6.39 4.23 -17.87
CA ASN A 549 7.60 4.96 -18.27
C ASN A 549 8.86 4.13 -17.98
N ASN A 550 8.84 3.41 -16.86
CA ASN A 550 9.94 2.54 -16.43
C ASN A 550 9.64 1.05 -16.61
N ARG A 551 8.42 0.69 -17.04
CA ARG A 551 7.92 -0.69 -17.19
C ARG A 551 8.02 -1.51 -15.90
N ILE A 552 7.66 -0.87 -14.78
CA ILE A 552 7.71 -1.42 -13.43
C ILE A 552 6.30 -1.80 -12.98
N PRO A 553 5.97 -3.10 -12.90
CA PRO A 553 4.80 -3.56 -12.15
C PRO A 553 5.10 -3.64 -10.65
N ILE A 554 4.12 -3.29 -9.84
CA ILE A 554 4.15 -3.36 -8.39
C ILE A 554 2.84 -3.98 -7.90
N ALA A 555 2.91 -4.84 -6.91
CA ALA A 555 1.76 -5.30 -6.15
C ALA A 555 2.06 -5.26 -4.65
N ALA A 556 1.09 -4.81 -3.86
CA ALA A 556 1.19 -4.82 -2.41
C ALA A 556 -0.10 -5.38 -1.80
N CYS A 557 0.04 -6.20 -0.77
CA CYS A 557 -1.07 -6.79 -0.04
C CYS A 557 -0.82 -6.65 1.46
N THR A 558 -1.84 -6.25 2.20
CA THR A 558 -1.86 -6.22 3.66
C THR A 558 -3.04 -7.04 4.16
N ASN A 559 -2.90 -7.57 5.37
CA ASN A 559 -3.94 -8.38 6.01
C ASN A 559 -4.71 -7.61 7.10
N ARG A 560 -4.91 -6.32 6.86
CA ARG A 560 -5.83 -5.47 7.62
C ARG A 560 -6.36 -4.37 6.72
N THR A 561 -7.61 -3.96 6.96
CA THR A 561 -8.15 -2.73 6.40
C THR A 561 -8.00 -1.60 7.40
N LEU A 562 -7.31 -0.53 7.02
CA LEU A 562 -7.17 0.68 7.84
C LEU A 562 -8.06 1.81 7.33
N ARG A 563 -8.60 2.59 8.27
CA ARG A 563 -9.31 3.83 7.96
C ARG A 563 -8.72 5.03 8.69
N SER A 564 -8.72 6.18 8.03
CA SER A 564 -8.45 7.47 8.65
C SER A 564 -9.65 7.94 9.50
N GLU A 565 -9.44 8.99 10.30
CA GLU A 565 -10.47 9.52 11.21
C GLU A 565 -11.73 10.02 10.48
N ASP A 566 -11.59 10.45 9.23
CA ASP A 566 -12.69 10.83 8.34
C ASP A 566 -13.36 9.63 7.65
N GLY A 567 -12.98 8.41 8.02
CA GLY A 567 -13.55 7.16 7.53
C GLY A 567 -13.01 6.68 6.19
N GLN A 568 -12.09 7.42 5.54
CA GLN A 568 -11.49 6.99 4.27
C GLN A 568 -10.55 5.81 4.50
N ILE A 569 -10.43 4.93 3.51
CA ILE A 569 -9.42 3.87 3.55
C ILE A 569 -8.04 4.53 3.47
N LYS A 570 -7.15 4.13 4.37
CA LYS A 570 -5.78 4.62 4.41
C LYS A 570 -4.89 3.67 3.63
N ASP A 571 -4.33 4.15 2.53
CA ASP A 571 -3.27 3.42 1.84
C ASP A 571 -2.01 3.34 2.71
N ILE A 572 -1.49 2.13 2.85
CA ILE A 572 -0.49 1.83 3.88
C ILE A 572 0.92 1.80 3.30
N VAL A 573 1.10 1.16 2.14
CA VAL A 573 2.45 0.95 1.57
C VAL A 573 2.56 1.20 0.06
N ILE A 574 1.47 1.08 -0.71
CA ILE A 574 1.58 1.08 -2.18
C ILE A 574 1.96 2.45 -2.75
N PHE A 575 1.41 3.53 -2.19
CA PHE A 575 1.69 4.89 -2.62
C PHE A 575 3.07 5.38 -2.21
N ASP A 576 3.53 4.97 -1.02
CA ASP A 576 4.90 5.21 -0.58
C ASP A 576 5.89 4.45 -1.48
N ALA A 577 5.58 3.21 -1.86
CA ALA A 577 6.39 2.42 -2.76
C ALA A 577 6.50 3.04 -4.17
N ILE A 578 5.39 3.51 -4.72
CA ILE A 578 5.36 4.26 -5.99
C ILE A 578 6.30 5.48 -5.91
N THR A 579 6.20 6.25 -4.84
CA THR A 579 7.01 7.46 -4.62
C THR A 579 8.50 7.12 -4.55
N ILE A 580 8.88 6.06 -3.83
CA ILE A 580 10.27 5.59 -3.71
C ILE A 580 10.83 5.10 -5.05
N LEU A 581 10.02 4.40 -5.86
CA LEU A 581 10.45 3.89 -7.17
C LEU A 581 10.60 5.01 -8.23
N GLY A 582 10.11 6.21 -7.93
CA GLY A 582 10.22 7.40 -8.78
C GLY A 582 8.95 7.70 -9.59
N GLY A 583 7.86 6.98 -9.34
CA GLY A 583 6.53 7.39 -9.78
C GLY A 583 6.07 8.52 -8.88
N GLY A 584 6.27 9.78 -9.26
CA GLY A 584 5.69 10.88 -8.50
C GLY A 584 4.17 10.72 -8.46
N LEU A 585 3.56 10.70 -7.27
CA LEU A 585 2.14 10.96 -7.15
C LEU A 585 1.88 12.45 -7.38
N PRO A 586 0.70 12.85 -7.89
CA PRO A 586 0.25 14.21 -7.71
C PRO A 586 0.25 14.47 -6.20
N THR A 587 0.98 15.51 -5.79
CA THR A 587 0.71 16.14 -4.50
C THR A 587 -0.80 16.36 -4.45
N ALA A 588 -1.48 15.86 -3.42
CA ALA A 588 -2.76 16.42 -3.06
C ALA A 588 -2.51 17.93 -2.98
N GLU A 589 -3.01 18.69 -3.96
CA GLU A 589 -3.10 20.13 -3.78
C GLU A 589 -3.84 20.29 -2.46
N LYS A 590 -3.21 21.02 -1.55
CA LYS A 590 -3.85 21.48 -0.33
C LYS A 590 -5.26 21.93 -0.72
N ARG A 591 -6.27 21.38 -0.06
CA ARG A 591 -7.59 22.00 0.02
C ARG A 591 -7.41 23.41 0.59
N THR A 592 -7.14 24.37 -0.27
CA THR A 592 -7.32 25.79 -0.03
C THR A 592 -8.19 26.31 -1.16
N ALA A 593 -9.45 25.88 -1.15
CA ALA A 593 -10.51 26.67 -1.73
C ALA A 593 -11.15 27.44 -0.57
N GLU A 594 -11.10 28.78 -0.66
CA GLU A 594 -12.00 29.63 0.12
C GLU A 594 -13.47 29.25 -0.18
N PRO A 595 -14.40 29.49 0.75
CA PRO A 595 -15.75 28.95 0.66
C PRO A 595 -16.56 29.74 -0.36
N GLU A 596 -16.59 29.27 -1.60
CA GLU A 596 -17.70 29.59 -2.50
C GLU A 596 -18.70 28.44 -2.46
N GLU A 597 -19.98 28.82 -2.32
CA GLU A 597 -21.16 27.97 -2.18
C GLU A 597 -21.22 26.88 -3.27
N ILE A 598 -20.69 25.69 -2.97
CA ILE A 598 -20.96 24.47 -3.72
C ILE A 598 -22.07 23.73 -2.98
N SER A 599 -23.20 23.60 -3.67
CA SER A 599 -24.41 22.92 -3.23
C SER A 599 -24.16 21.52 -2.69
N ASP A 600 -24.82 21.19 -1.58
CA ASP A 600 -24.92 19.90 -0.91
C ASP A 600 -24.95 18.70 -1.88
N HIS A 601 -23.79 18.08 -2.13
CA HIS A 601 -23.70 16.74 -2.70
C HIS A 601 -22.64 15.92 -1.93
N PRO A 602 -23.04 14.88 -1.17
CA PRO A 602 -22.13 14.01 -0.45
C PRO A 602 -21.62 12.93 -1.40
N GLY A 603 -20.33 12.91 -1.74
CA GLY A 603 -19.82 11.82 -2.56
C GLY A 603 -18.42 12.02 -3.13
N GLN A 604 -17.39 11.93 -2.27
CA GLN A 604 -16.06 11.49 -2.71
C GLN A 604 -15.41 10.72 -1.57
N GLY A 605 -15.42 9.40 -1.70
CA GLY A 605 -14.75 8.48 -0.78
C GLY A 605 -15.46 7.14 -0.76
N PHE A 606 -14.76 6.10 -1.16
CA PHE A 606 -15.22 4.72 -1.05
C PHE A 606 -15.59 4.44 0.42
N ILE A 607 -16.89 4.17 0.64
CA ILE A 607 -17.55 4.05 1.94
C ILE A 607 -17.31 5.30 2.81
N THR A 608 -17.95 6.41 2.44
CA THR A 608 -18.17 7.55 3.35
C THR A 608 -19.63 7.51 3.80
N TYR A 609 -19.90 7.03 5.01
CA TYR A 609 -21.19 7.25 5.66
C TYR A 609 -21.28 8.74 6.03
N ILE A 610 -22.14 9.50 5.35
CA ILE A 610 -22.57 10.82 5.82
C ILE A 610 -23.93 10.63 6.49
N TRP A 611 -24.00 10.83 7.81
CA TRP A 611 -25.25 10.91 8.55
C TRP A 611 -25.50 12.36 8.97
N ASP A 612 -26.57 12.94 8.42
CA ASP A 612 -27.18 14.21 8.84
C ASP A 612 -27.97 13.98 10.15
N GLU A 613 -27.84 14.89 11.13
CA GLU A 613 -28.48 14.85 12.45
C GLU A 613 -30.04 14.90 12.43
N ARG A 614 -30.70 14.73 11.28
CA ARG A 614 -32.15 14.91 11.14
C ARG A 614 -33.03 13.67 11.24
N PHE A 615 -32.49 12.45 11.36
CA PHE A 615 -33.33 11.25 11.51
C PHE A 615 -33.46 10.79 12.97
N ARG A 616 -34.34 11.48 13.71
CA ARG A 616 -34.96 10.91 14.91
C ARG A 616 -35.87 9.76 14.50
N ILE A 617 -35.54 8.58 15.01
CA ILE A 617 -36.39 7.42 15.25
C ILE A 617 -37.87 7.82 15.34
N ARG A 618 -38.70 7.39 14.38
CA ARG A 618 -40.13 7.20 14.63
C ARG A 618 -40.35 5.74 15.00
N VAL A 619 -40.35 5.48 16.30
CA VAL A 619 -41.14 4.39 16.85
C VAL A 619 -42.59 4.86 16.84
N SER A 620 -43.40 4.28 15.97
CA SER A 620 -44.84 4.05 16.20
C SER A 620 -45.33 2.92 15.31
#